data_AF-A0A932IYY8-F1
#
_entry.id   AF-A0A932IYY8-F1
#
_cell.length_a   1.000
_cell.length_b   1.000
_cell.length_c   1.000
_cell.angle_alpha   90.00
_cell.angle_beta   90.00
_cell.angle_gamma   90.00
#
_symmetry.space_group_name_H-M   'P 1'
#
loop_
_entity.id
_entity.type
_entity.pdbx_description
1 polymer ?
#
loop_
_entity_poly.entity_id
_entity_poly.type
_entity_poly.pdbx_seq_one_letter_code
_entity_poly.pdbx_strand_id
1 'polypeptide(L)' 'SAVHAVNVLTSRGVKPEQIVFLALVAAPEGVTVFQQSHPQVKVFTAALDSHLNDHAYIVPGLGDAGDRIFGTK' A
#
# COMPACT_ATOMS: atom_id res chain seq x y z
N SER A 1 -6.09 -2.53 -2.78
CA SER A 1 -5.98 -3.47 -1.65
C SER A 1 -5.84 -2.79 -0.29
N ALA A 2 -4.81 -1.95 -0.07
CA ALA A 2 -4.54 -1.33 1.24
C ALA A 2 -5.73 -0.56 1.85
N VAL A 3 -6.38 0.32 1.08
CA VAL A 3 -7.59 1.06 1.53
C VAL A 3 -8.70 0.12 1.99
N HIS A 4 -8.94 -0.96 1.24
CA HIS A 4 -9.97 -1.94 1.57
C HIS A 4 -9.65 -2.67 2.88
N ALA A 5 -8.38 -3.04 3.09
CA ALA A 5 -7.95 -3.66 4.36
C ALA A 5 -8.22 -2.73 5.56
N VAL A 6 -7.95 -1.43 5.42
CA VAL A 6 -8.26 -0.45 6.47
C VAL A 6 -9.77 -0.31 6.67
N ASN A 7 -10.58 -0.25 5.60
CA ASN A 7 -12.06 -0.22 5.70
C ASN A 7 -12.61 -1.42 6.48
N VAL A 8 -12.03 -2.60 6.27
CA VAL A 8 -12.40 -3.84 6.96
C VAL A 8 -12.09 -3.76 8.46
N LEU A 9 -10.98 -3.12 8.86
CA LEU A 9 -10.63 -2.90 10.26
C LEU A 9 -11.53 -1.83 10.90
N THR A 10 -11.73 -0.69 10.24
CA THR A 10 -12.52 0.41 10.78
C THR A 10 -14.01 0.06 10.90
N SER A 11 -14.57 -0.69 9.93
CA SER A 11 -15.94 -1.23 10.03
C SER A 11 -16.14 -2.19 11.21
N ARG A 12 -15.06 -2.77 11.75
CA ARG A 12 -15.08 -3.61 12.96
C ARG A 12 -14.72 -2.84 14.23
N GLY A 13 -14.66 -1.51 14.17
CA GLY A 13 -14.45 -0.63 15.32
C GLY A 13 -12.99 -0.33 15.68
N VAL A 14 -12.02 -0.75 14.84
CA VAL A 14 -10.62 -0.36 15.04
C VAL A 14 -10.47 1.12 14.70
N LYS A 15 -9.93 1.91 15.64
CA LYS A 15 -9.73 3.35 15.42
C LYS A 15 -8.57 3.60 14.43
N PRO A 16 -8.72 4.51 13.45
CA PRO A 16 -7.67 4.79 12.46
C PRO A 16 -6.30 5.12 13.07
N GLU A 17 -6.25 5.83 14.19
CA GLU A 17 -5.01 6.24 14.86
C GLU A 17 -4.23 5.06 15.46
N GLN A 18 -4.89 3.90 15.63
CA GLN A 18 -4.29 2.66 16.09
C GLN A 18 -3.79 1.78 14.94
N ILE A 19 -4.00 2.19 13.70
CA ILE A 19 -3.56 1.47 12.51
C ILE A 19 -2.26 2.10 12.01
N VAL A 20 -1.26 1.26 11.79
CA VAL A 20 -0.03 1.61 11.09
C VAL A 20 0.03 0.77 9.82
N PHE A 21 0.05 1.42 8.67
CA PHE A 21 0.27 0.77 7.39
C PHE A 21 1.77 0.81 7.06
N LEU A 22 2.37 -0.36 6.86
CA LEU A 22 3.79 -0.51 6.54
C LEU A 22 3.93 -1.20 5.18
N ALA A 23 4.71 -0.59 4.28
CA ALA A 23 5.01 -1.14 2.97
C ALA A 23 6.51 -1.11 2.67
N LEU A 24 7.02 -2.06 1.89
CA LEU A 24 8.43 -2.00 1.45
C LEU A 24 8.63 -0.92 0.39
N VAL A 25 7.81 -0.94 -0.66
CA VAL A 25 7.84 0.02 -1.76
C VAL A 25 6.42 0.49 -2.04
N ALA A 26 6.25 1.80 -2.24
CA ALA A 26 5.00 2.42 -2.63
C ALA A 26 5.19 3.31 -3.86
N ALA A 27 4.11 3.56 -4.61
CA ALA A 27 4.07 4.56 -5.68
C ALA A 27 3.22 5.78 -5.25
N PRO A 28 3.51 6.99 -5.75
CA PRO A 28 2.82 8.22 -5.32
C PRO A 28 1.30 8.14 -5.50
N GLU A 29 0.84 7.57 -6.61
CA GLU A 29 -0.58 7.40 -6.94
C GLU A 29 -1.30 6.56 -5.88
N GLY A 30 -0.67 5.47 -5.44
CA GLY A 30 -1.20 4.61 -4.39
C GLY A 30 -1.24 5.30 -3.03
N VAL A 31 -0.20 6.06 -2.68
CA VAL A 31 -0.14 6.83 -1.43
C VAL A 31 -1.20 7.92 -1.41
N THR A 32 -1.38 8.65 -2.52
CA THR A 32 -2.42 9.68 -2.63
C THR A 32 -3.81 9.10 -2.42
N VAL A 33 -4.16 8.00 -3.09
CA VAL A 33 -5.46 7.31 -2.91
C VAL A 33 -5.64 6.87 -1.46
N PHE A 34 -4.58 6.32 -0.84
CA PHE A 34 -4.63 5.87 0.54
C PHE A 34 -4.85 7.02 1.52
N GLN A 35 -4.09 8.12 1.40
CA GLN A 35 -4.19 9.28 2.26
C GLN A 35 -5.53 10.01 2.11
N GLN A 36 -6.09 10.08 0.89
CA GLN A 36 -7.43 10.63 0.67
C GLN A 36 -8.52 9.79 1.35
N SER A 37 -8.36 8.47 1.37
CA SER A 37 -9.34 7.55 1.97
C SER A 37 -9.21 7.48 3.51
N HIS A 38 -7.98 7.51 4.02
CA HIS A 38 -7.64 7.25 5.43
C HIS A 38 -6.58 8.23 5.96
N PRO A 39 -6.87 9.54 6.05
CA PRO A 39 -5.88 10.57 6.38
C PRO A 39 -5.29 10.45 7.79
N GLN A 40 -5.96 9.73 8.69
CA GLN A 40 -5.53 9.52 10.08
C GLN A 40 -4.60 8.30 10.26
N VAL A 41 -4.49 7.42 9.25
CA VAL A 41 -3.65 6.22 9.33
C VAL A 41 -2.21 6.59 9.03
N LYS A 42 -1.29 6.22 9.92
CA LYS A 42 0.15 6.42 9.70
C LYS A 42 0.65 5.46 8.63
N VAL A 43 1.33 5.99 7.61
CA VAL A 43 1.95 5.21 6.53
C VAL A 43 3.46 5.33 6.66
N PHE A 44 4.13 4.19 6.73
CA PHE A 44 5.58 4.10 6.62
C PHE A 44 5.94 3.25 5.41
N THR A 45 6.93 3.70 4.65
CA THR A 45 7.49 2.90 3.56
C THR A 45 9.00 3.04 3.48
N ALA A 46 9.70 1.98 3.06
CA ALA A 46 11.15 2.04 2.90
C ALA A 46 11.55 2.81 1.64
N ALA A 47 10.74 2.75 0.59
CA ALA A 47 10.95 3.51 -0.64
C ALA A 47 9.62 4.04 -1.22
N LEU A 48 9.65 5.31 -1.63
CA LEU A 48 8.63 5.88 -2.50
C LEU A 48 9.24 5.95 -3.91
N ASP A 49 8.77 5.06 -4.78
CA ASP A 49 9.24 4.95 -6.15
C ASP A 49 8.52 5.95 -7.06
N SER A 50 8.81 5.93 -8.37
CA SER A 50 8.46 7.05 -9.24
C SER A 50 6.99 7.09 -9.68
N HIS A 51 6.44 5.96 -10.15
CA HIS A 51 5.08 5.88 -10.69
C HIS A 51 4.61 4.42 -10.79
N LEU A 52 3.33 4.26 -11.13
CA LEU A 52 2.79 3.01 -11.67
C LEU A 52 2.84 3.00 -13.20
N ASN A 53 3.21 1.87 -13.80
CA ASN A 53 3.07 1.68 -15.26
C ASN A 53 1.64 1.22 -15.65
N ASP A 54 1.40 1.00 -16.94
CA ASP A 54 0.08 0.62 -17.50
C ASP A 54 -0.46 -0.73 -16.98
N HIS A 55 0.42 -1.57 -16.42
CA HIS A 55 0.06 -2.84 -15.79
C HIS A 55 -0.06 -2.73 -14.26
N ALA A 56 -0.04 -1.50 -13.71
CA ALA A 56 -0.07 -1.20 -12.28
C ALA A 56 1.11 -1.77 -11.48
N TYR A 57 2.25 -2.03 -12.13
CA TYR A 57 3.51 -2.30 -11.43
C TYR A 57 4.18 -0.98 -11.02
N ILE A 58 4.77 -0.98 -9.83
CA ILE A 58 5.62 0.12 -9.35
C ILE A 58 6.90 0.15 -10.16
N VAL A 59 7.36 1.35 -10.54
CA VAL A 59 8.60 1.58 -11.31
C VAL A 59 9.54 2.51 -10.52
N PRO A 60 10.83 2.12 -10.30
CA PRO A 60 11.50 0.90 -10.78
C PRO A 60 11.01 -0.40 -10.12
N GLY A 61 10.49 -0.33 -8.90
CA GLY A 61 9.80 -1.41 -8.20
C GLY A 61 10.63 -2.67 -7.96
N LEU A 62 9.92 -3.75 -7.66
CA LEU A 62 10.49 -5.07 -7.34
C LEU A 62 9.93 -6.19 -8.23
N GLY A 63 9.11 -5.86 -9.24
CA GLY A 63 8.30 -6.85 -9.96
C GLY A 63 7.15 -7.39 -9.11
N ASP A 64 6.68 -8.59 -9.44
CA ASP A 64 5.59 -9.23 -8.69
C ASP A 64 6.08 -9.75 -7.33
N ALA A 65 5.52 -9.22 -6.26
CA ALA A 65 5.94 -9.56 -4.90
C ALA A 65 5.60 -11.01 -4.54
N GLY A 66 4.42 -11.51 -4.94
CA GLY A 66 3.97 -12.86 -4.63
C GLY A 66 4.83 -13.90 -5.34
N ASP A 67 5.02 -13.75 -6.64
CA ASP A 67 5.83 -14.67 -7.44
C ASP A 67 7.26 -14.78 -6.92
N ARG A 68 7.87 -13.64 -6.55
CA ARG A 68 9.26 -13.62 -6.06
C ARG A 68 9.43 -14.18 -4.66
N ILE A 69 8.44 -14.00 -3.78
CA ILE A 69 8.50 -14.51 -2.40
C ILE A 69 8.21 -16.02 -2.38
N PHE A 70 7.25 -16.48 -3.18
CA PHE A 70 6.76 -17.86 -3.12
C PHE A 70 7.29 -18.76 -4.24
N GLY A 71 8.02 -18.21 -5.21
CA GLY A 71 8.62 -18.98 -6.31
C GLY A 71 7.58 -19.61 -7.24
N THR A 72 6.49 -18.90 -7.52
CA THR A 72 5.34 -19.41 -8.30
C THR A 72 5.40 -19.08 -9.79
N LYS A 73 6.59 -18.74 -10.28
CA LYS A 73 6.89 -18.49 -11.69
C LYS A 73 7.92 -19.47 -12.23
#